data_AF-A0A202DKW4-F1
#
_entry.id   AF-A0A202DKW4-F1
#
_cell.length_a   1.000
_cell.length_b   1.000
_cell.length_c   1.000
_cell.angle_alpha   90.00
_cell.angle_beta   90.00
_cell.angle_gamma   90.00
#
_symmetry.space_group_name_H-M   'P 1'
#
loop_
_entity.id
_entity.type
_entity.pdbx_description
1 polymer ?
#
loop_
_entity_poly.entity_id
_entity_poly.type
_entity_poly.pdbx_seq_one_letter_code
_entity_poly.pdbx_strand_id
1 'polypeptide(L)'
;TDDCPHLKTCLYNARKYADEHRTPWLAQVFDRAEEASDEEILEWLSKSDFGRCVYYSDNDVVDHQVVAMNFEGDVTANLTMTAFDEGRSIEIFGTKGYLRGSHFLRVKTGDDIHVHLFDGGEERYRVDVDEDDHHMGGDGGIVDALYDEMAGDKSVPVSSYIQSHIMGYAAEKSRLTGQTVNL
;
A
#
# COMPACT_ATOMS: atom_id res chain seq x y z
N THR A 1 -10.45 17.35 -19.66
CA THR A 1 -11.52 17.54 -18.66
C THR A 1 -12.77 18.13 -19.25
N ASP A 2 -12.65 19.06 -20.20
CA ASP A 2 -13.80 19.69 -20.81
C ASP A 2 -14.35 18.85 -21.97
N ASP A 3 -15.69 18.85 -22.12
CA ASP A 3 -16.44 18.18 -23.20
C ASP A 3 -16.27 16.65 -23.34
N CYS A 4 -15.82 15.95 -22.29
CA CYS A 4 -15.80 14.49 -22.30
C CYS A 4 -17.23 13.91 -22.35
N PRO A 5 -17.61 13.10 -23.36
CA PRO A 5 -18.95 12.53 -23.47
C PRO A 5 -19.29 11.55 -22.32
N HIS A 6 -18.27 11.06 -21.61
CA HIS A 6 -18.40 10.12 -20.49
C HIS A 6 -18.39 10.81 -19.12
N LEU A 7 -18.36 12.14 -19.05
CA LEU A 7 -18.15 12.87 -17.79
C LEU A 7 -19.10 12.42 -16.66
N LYS A 8 -20.36 12.14 -16.99
CA LYS A 8 -21.38 11.74 -16.01
C LYS A 8 -21.26 10.29 -15.52
N THR A 9 -20.62 9.41 -16.28
CA THR A 9 -20.52 7.96 -15.97
C THR A 9 -19.10 7.52 -15.67
N CYS A 10 -18.11 8.39 -15.83
CA CYS A 10 -16.71 8.06 -15.59
C CYS A 10 -16.41 7.94 -14.10
N LEU A 11 -15.90 6.78 -13.68
CA LEU A 11 -15.43 6.55 -12.32
C LEU A 11 -14.25 7.46 -11.96
N TYR A 12 -13.43 7.82 -12.94
CA TYR A 12 -12.22 8.65 -12.80
C TYR A 12 -12.44 10.11 -13.19
N ASN A 13 -13.67 10.62 -13.04
CA ASN A 13 -13.94 12.03 -13.34
C ASN A 13 -13.27 12.93 -12.29
N ALA A 14 -12.14 13.55 -12.64
CA ALA A 14 -11.40 14.44 -11.75
C ALA A 14 -12.21 15.66 -11.28
N ARG A 15 -13.26 16.09 -12.01
CA ARG A 15 -14.14 17.18 -11.52
C ARG A 15 -14.83 16.85 -10.21
N LYS A 16 -14.88 15.57 -9.85
CA LYS A 16 -15.45 15.14 -8.57
C LYS A 16 -14.74 15.72 -7.35
N TYR A 17 -13.49 16.17 -7.52
CA TYR A 17 -12.76 16.91 -6.49
C TYR A 17 -13.43 18.23 -6.09
N ALA A 18 -14.24 18.84 -6.96
CA ALA A 18 -15.01 20.03 -6.64
C ALA A 18 -16.36 19.69 -5.98
N ASP A 19 -16.76 18.42 -5.86
CA ASP A 19 -18.03 18.01 -5.23
C ASP A 19 -17.87 16.79 -4.28
N GLU A 20 -18.25 15.58 -4.70
CA GLU A 20 -18.35 14.36 -3.91
C GLU A 20 -17.00 13.77 -3.46
N HIS A 21 -15.90 14.18 -4.08
CA HIS A 21 -14.54 13.78 -3.70
C HIS A 21 -13.73 14.93 -3.11
N ARG A 22 -14.39 16.05 -2.77
CA ARG A 22 -13.72 17.14 -2.07
C ARG A 22 -13.15 16.68 -0.72
N THR A 23 -13.93 15.94 0.06
CA THR A 23 -13.51 15.40 1.36
C THR A 23 -13.60 13.86 1.34
N PRO A 24 -12.56 13.11 1.76
CA PRO A 24 -11.26 13.57 2.27
C PRO A 24 -10.19 13.79 1.19
N TRP A 25 -10.49 13.50 -0.08
CA TRP A 25 -9.44 13.24 -1.08
C TRP A 25 -8.72 14.49 -1.61
N LEU A 26 -9.40 15.64 -1.74
CA LEU A 26 -8.77 16.83 -2.30
C LEU A 26 -7.60 17.33 -1.45
N ALA A 27 -7.73 17.25 -0.11
CA ALA A 27 -6.69 17.69 0.82
C ALA A 27 -5.37 16.92 0.70
N GLN A 28 -5.39 15.73 0.10
CA GLN A 28 -4.19 14.93 -0.13
C GLN A 28 -3.34 15.44 -1.31
N VAL A 29 -3.93 16.24 -2.19
CA VAL A 29 -3.33 16.62 -3.48
C VAL A 29 -3.39 18.12 -3.77
N PHE A 30 -4.16 18.88 -2.97
CA PHE A 30 -4.35 20.31 -3.12
C PHE A 30 -4.38 20.98 -1.74
N ASP A 31 -3.41 21.87 -1.51
CA ASP A 31 -3.17 22.56 -0.24
C ASP A 31 -4.31 23.49 0.19
N ARG A 32 -5.04 24.08 -0.78
CA ARG A 32 -6.18 24.97 -0.52
C ARG A 32 -7.53 24.24 -0.50
N ALA A 33 -7.56 22.92 -0.32
CA ALA A 33 -8.79 22.11 -0.39
C ALA A 33 -9.95 22.63 0.47
N GLU A 34 -9.65 23.13 1.67
CA GLU A 34 -10.65 23.61 2.63
C GLU A 34 -11.22 24.99 2.26
N GLU A 35 -10.43 25.84 1.60
CA GLU A 35 -10.74 27.28 1.41
C GLU A 35 -11.15 27.61 -0.02
N ALA A 36 -10.67 26.83 -1.00
CA ALA A 36 -10.87 27.13 -2.41
C ALA A 36 -12.34 27.01 -2.83
N SER A 37 -12.80 27.89 -3.71
CA SER A 37 -14.10 27.72 -4.38
C SER A 37 -14.06 26.58 -5.39
N ASP A 38 -15.23 26.09 -5.80
CA ASP A 38 -15.34 25.04 -6.82
C ASP A 38 -14.71 25.50 -8.15
N GLU A 39 -14.85 26.78 -8.49
CA GLU A 39 -14.20 27.39 -9.66
C GLU A 39 -12.67 27.38 -9.55
N GLU A 40 -12.12 27.71 -8.37
CA GLU A 40 -10.67 27.65 -8.14
C GLU A 40 -10.13 26.21 -8.26
N ILE A 41 -10.89 25.23 -7.76
CA ILE A 41 -10.55 23.79 -7.87
C ILE A 41 -10.59 23.36 -9.34
N LEU A 42 -11.64 23.72 -10.08
CA LEU A 42 -11.77 23.40 -11.51
C LEU A 42 -10.67 24.07 -12.35
N GLU A 43 -10.30 25.31 -12.02
CA GLU A 43 -9.18 26.01 -12.65
C GLU A 43 -7.86 25.30 -12.37
N TRP A 44 -7.60 24.89 -11.13
CA TRP A 44 -6.42 24.10 -10.77
C TRP A 44 -6.37 22.78 -11.53
N LEU A 45 -7.47 22.01 -11.56
CA LEU A 45 -7.57 20.77 -12.34
C LEU A 45 -7.26 20.99 -13.82
N SER A 46 -7.69 22.11 -14.41
CA SER A 46 -7.40 22.40 -15.81
C SER A 46 -5.91 22.62 -16.12
N LYS A 47 -5.11 22.91 -15.09
CA LYS A 47 -3.69 23.26 -15.19
C LYS A 47 -2.76 22.23 -14.53
N SER A 48 -3.31 21.24 -13.83
CA SER A 48 -2.55 20.23 -13.07
C SER A 48 -2.66 18.84 -13.69
N ASP A 49 -1.72 17.95 -13.36
CA ASP A 49 -1.78 16.56 -13.77
C ASP A 49 -2.99 15.81 -13.18
N PHE A 50 -3.54 16.29 -12.06
CA PHE A 50 -4.72 15.71 -11.42
C PHE A 50 -6.01 15.88 -12.22
N GLY A 51 -6.07 16.85 -13.15
CA GLY A 51 -7.19 16.96 -14.09
C GLY A 51 -7.01 16.17 -15.39
N ARG A 52 -5.88 15.49 -15.60
CA ARG A 52 -5.69 14.69 -16.82
C ARG A 52 -6.58 13.45 -16.77
N CYS A 53 -7.12 13.08 -17.94
CA CYS A 53 -7.86 11.84 -18.05
C CYS A 53 -6.89 10.66 -17.84
N VAL A 54 -7.22 9.74 -16.94
CA VAL A 54 -6.36 8.56 -16.65
C VAL A 54 -6.07 7.71 -17.90
N TYR A 55 -6.99 7.68 -18.88
CA TYR A 55 -6.82 6.96 -20.14
C TYR A 55 -5.99 7.71 -21.20
N TYR A 56 -5.69 8.98 -20.95
CA TYR A 56 -4.80 9.82 -21.79
C TYR A 56 -3.63 10.37 -20.95
N SER A 57 -3.33 9.68 -19.84
CA SER A 57 -2.16 9.94 -19.02
C SER A 57 -1.00 9.07 -19.47
N ASP A 58 0.22 9.46 -19.13
CA ASP A 58 1.47 8.73 -19.32
C ASP A 58 1.85 7.89 -18.08
N ASN A 59 0.88 7.64 -17.19
CA ASN A 59 1.08 6.79 -16.02
C ASN A 59 1.38 5.34 -16.45
N ASP A 60 2.57 4.86 -16.12
CA ASP A 60 3.07 3.52 -16.43
C ASP A 60 3.17 2.61 -15.20
N VAL A 61 2.63 3.06 -14.05
CA VAL A 61 2.56 2.28 -12.82
C VAL A 61 1.65 1.07 -13.03
N VAL A 62 2.13 -0.09 -12.58
CA VAL A 62 1.39 -1.34 -12.64
C VAL A 62 0.17 -1.29 -11.70
N ASP A 63 -1.00 -1.66 -12.22
CA ASP A 63 -2.21 -1.84 -11.44
C ASP A 63 -2.33 -3.24 -10.85
N HIS A 64 -1.56 -4.20 -11.37
CA HIS A 64 -1.43 -5.57 -10.90
C HIS A 64 0.01 -6.06 -11.12
N GLN A 65 0.63 -6.58 -10.07
CA GLN A 65 1.96 -7.18 -10.17
C GLN A 65 2.06 -8.41 -9.28
N VAL A 66 2.66 -9.46 -9.84
CA VAL A 66 3.09 -10.63 -9.09
C VAL A 66 4.60 -10.72 -9.19
N VAL A 67 5.27 -10.67 -8.03
CA VAL A 67 6.73 -10.80 -7.93
C VAL A 67 7.04 -12.12 -7.24
N ALA A 68 7.68 -13.04 -7.95
CA ALA A 68 8.18 -14.29 -7.40
C ALA A 68 9.67 -14.15 -7.05
N MET A 69 10.03 -14.55 -5.83
CA MET A 69 11.35 -14.32 -5.25
C MET A 69 11.90 -15.63 -4.66
N ASN A 70 13.20 -15.86 -4.88
CA ASN A 70 13.97 -16.89 -4.19
C ASN A 70 14.94 -16.19 -3.25
N PHE A 71 14.90 -16.57 -1.98
CA PHE A 71 15.82 -16.12 -0.94
C PHE A 71 16.88 -17.19 -0.70
N GLU A 72 17.95 -16.80 -0.02
CA GLU A 72 18.94 -17.75 0.50
C GLU A 72 18.26 -18.82 1.38
N GLY A 73 18.77 -20.06 1.30
CA GLY A 73 18.19 -21.19 2.03
C GLY A 73 16.93 -21.79 1.38
N ASP A 74 16.76 -21.60 0.07
CA ASP A 74 15.66 -22.15 -0.73
C ASP A 74 14.25 -21.69 -0.29
N VAL A 75 14.18 -20.55 0.42
CA VAL A 75 12.91 -19.93 0.81
C VAL A 75 12.33 -19.20 -0.40
N THR A 76 11.09 -19.50 -0.75
CA THR A 76 10.36 -18.83 -1.83
C THR A 76 9.33 -17.87 -1.26
N ALA A 77 9.17 -16.71 -1.87
CA ALA A 77 8.08 -15.78 -1.55
C ALA A 77 7.44 -15.22 -2.81
N ASN A 78 6.14 -14.96 -2.74
CA ASN A 78 5.40 -14.25 -3.77
C ASN A 78 4.76 -13.01 -3.15
N LEU A 79 4.94 -11.87 -3.80
CA LEU A 79 4.19 -10.65 -3.51
C LEU A 79 3.19 -10.42 -4.64
N THR A 80 1.90 -10.38 -4.29
CA THR A 80 0.83 -9.98 -5.22
C THR A 80 0.30 -8.64 -4.76
N MET A 81 0.31 -7.67 -5.67
CA MET A 81 -0.22 -6.33 -5.48
C MET A 81 -1.28 -6.06 -6.54
N THR A 82 -2.38 -5.42 -6.14
CA THR A 82 -3.39 -4.87 -7.05
C THR A 82 -3.89 -3.53 -6.53
N ALA A 83 -4.19 -2.61 -7.45
CA ALA A 83 -4.84 -1.34 -7.14
C ALA A 83 -6.36 -1.48 -6.90
N PHE A 84 -6.92 -2.69 -7.03
CA PHE A 84 -8.35 -2.95 -7.01
C PHE A 84 -8.80 -3.83 -5.83
N ASP A 85 -7.99 -3.96 -4.80
CA ASP A 85 -8.33 -4.66 -3.55
C ASP A 85 -7.94 -3.79 -2.34
N GLU A 86 -8.51 -4.10 -1.18
CA GLU A 86 -8.26 -3.40 0.07
C GLU A 86 -7.59 -4.30 1.11
N GLY A 87 -6.81 -3.68 2.00
CA GLY A 87 -6.13 -4.38 3.08
C GLY A 87 -4.86 -5.12 2.65
N ARG A 88 -4.28 -5.85 3.61
CA ARG A 88 -3.04 -6.61 3.44
C ARG A 88 -3.20 -7.98 4.06
N SER A 89 -2.51 -8.96 3.48
CA SER A 89 -2.42 -10.32 4.00
C SER A 89 -0.99 -10.84 3.92
N ILE A 90 -0.65 -11.73 4.83
CA ILE A 90 0.62 -12.45 4.86
C ILE A 90 0.34 -13.90 5.25
N GLU A 91 0.95 -14.83 4.53
CA GLU A 91 0.96 -16.25 4.86
C GLU A 91 2.40 -16.73 4.90
N ILE A 92 2.77 -17.42 5.98
CA ILE A 92 4.11 -17.96 6.17
C ILE A 92 3.97 -19.45 6.46
N PHE A 93 4.66 -20.26 5.67
CA PHE A 93 4.61 -21.72 5.75
C PHE A 93 5.94 -22.26 6.25
N GLY A 94 5.88 -23.07 7.30
CA GLY A 94 7.04 -23.73 7.89
C GLY A 94 6.88 -25.25 7.92
N THR A 95 7.89 -25.93 8.46
CA THR A 95 7.91 -27.40 8.55
C THR A 95 6.99 -27.98 9.63
N LYS A 96 6.50 -27.14 10.55
CA LYS A 96 5.66 -27.56 11.69
C LYS A 96 4.27 -26.93 11.69
N GLY A 97 3.98 -26.08 10.73
CA GLY A 97 2.75 -25.29 10.71
C GLY A 97 2.82 -24.13 9.75
N TYR A 98 1.81 -23.29 9.80
CA TYR A 98 1.73 -22.05 9.05
C TYR A 98 1.06 -20.96 9.88
N LEU A 99 1.34 -19.70 9.56
CA LEU A 99 0.60 -18.56 10.10
C LEU A 99 -0.06 -17.76 8.99
N ARG A 100 -1.19 -17.15 9.32
CA ARG A 100 -1.90 -16.21 8.47
C ARG A 100 -2.18 -14.95 9.26
N GLY A 101 -1.78 -13.81 8.71
CA GLY A 101 -2.21 -12.50 9.19
C GLY A 101 -2.92 -11.77 8.08
N SER A 102 -4.06 -11.15 8.35
CA SER A 102 -4.68 -10.26 7.36
C SER A 102 -5.72 -9.32 7.96
N HIS A 103 -5.93 -8.18 7.30
CA HIS A 103 -7.05 -7.29 7.59
C HIS A 103 -8.39 -8.03 7.54
N PHE A 104 -8.58 -8.91 6.54
CA PHE A 104 -9.81 -9.70 6.41
C PHE A 104 -10.00 -10.72 7.53
N LEU A 105 -8.93 -11.22 8.12
CA LEU A 105 -8.98 -12.11 9.29
C LEU A 105 -9.55 -11.35 10.49
N ARG A 106 -9.06 -10.14 10.74
CA ARG A 106 -9.55 -9.25 11.78
C ARG A 106 -11.03 -8.95 11.61
N VAL A 107 -11.44 -8.54 10.41
CA VAL A 107 -12.85 -8.22 10.11
C VAL A 107 -13.77 -9.42 10.34
N LYS A 108 -13.34 -10.64 10.00
CA LYS A 108 -14.19 -11.84 10.10
C LYS A 108 -14.19 -12.50 11.48
N THR A 109 -13.10 -12.40 12.22
CA THR A 109 -12.88 -13.22 13.42
C THR A 109 -12.60 -12.43 14.69
N GLY A 110 -12.16 -11.16 14.56
CA GLY A 110 -11.66 -10.34 15.66
C GLY A 110 -10.16 -10.53 15.93
N ASP A 111 -9.53 -11.56 15.36
CA ASP A 111 -8.11 -11.87 15.52
C ASP A 111 -7.29 -11.35 14.33
N ASP A 112 -6.04 -10.96 14.57
CA ASP A 112 -5.14 -10.44 13.53
C ASP A 112 -4.24 -11.51 12.93
N ILE A 113 -3.86 -12.51 13.75
CA ILE A 113 -2.96 -13.60 13.35
C ILE A 113 -3.51 -14.93 13.85
N HIS A 114 -3.62 -15.91 12.95
CA HIS A 114 -3.88 -17.31 13.28
C HIS A 114 -2.64 -18.15 12.99
N VAL A 115 -2.23 -18.95 13.96
CA VAL A 115 -1.14 -19.92 13.84
C VAL A 115 -1.73 -21.32 13.92
N HIS A 116 -1.41 -22.17 12.94
CA HIS A 116 -1.84 -23.56 12.90
C HIS A 116 -0.62 -24.48 12.89
N LEU A 117 -0.58 -25.41 13.84
CA LEU A 117 0.47 -26.41 13.96
C LEU A 117 -0.01 -27.75 13.41
N PHE A 118 0.88 -28.49 12.77
CA PHE A 118 0.54 -29.78 12.15
C PHE A 118 0.30 -30.92 13.15
N ASP A 119 0.63 -30.71 14.43
CA ASP A 119 0.28 -31.62 15.52
C ASP A 119 -1.14 -31.36 16.08
N GLY A 120 -1.88 -30.41 15.50
CA GLY A 120 -3.24 -30.04 15.89
C GLY A 120 -3.31 -28.85 16.84
N GLY A 121 -2.18 -28.23 17.22
CA GLY A 121 -2.17 -26.98 17.96
C GLY A 121 -2.69 -25.79 17.13
N GLU A 122 -3.37 -24.86 17.80
CA GLU A 122 -3.84 -23.60 17.20
C GLU A 122 -3.67 -22.46 18.20
N GLU A 123 -3.17 -21.33 17.73
CA GLU A 123 -3.02 -20.11 18.51
C GLU A 123 -3.57 -18.93 17.73
N ARG A 124 -4.20 -17.99 18.44
CA ARG A 124 -4.82 -16.80 17.85
C ARG A 124 -4.35 -15.58 18.61
N TYR A 125 -3.96 -14.56 17.85
CA TYR A 125 -3.41 -13.33 18.40
C TYR A 125 -4.22 -12.15 17.93
N ARG A 126 -4.48 -11.25 18.88
CA ARG A 126 -4.96 -9.90 18.64
C ARG A 126 -3.80 -8.95 18.90
N VAL A 127 -3.51 -8.09 17.93
CA VAL A 127 -2.57 -6.98 18.10
C VAL A 127 -3.35 -5.82 18.70
N ASP A 128 -2.86 -5.32 19.83
CA ASP A 128 -3.44 -4.16 20.50
C ASP A 128 -2.89 -2.90 19.83
N VAL A 129 -3.75 -2.23 19.07
CA VAL A 129 -3.42 -1.03 18.30
C VAL A 129 -4.53 -0.02 18.53
N ASP A 130 -4.21 1.26 18.41
CA ASP A 130 -5.24 2.29 18.35
C ASP A 130 -6.06 2.09 17.07
N GLU A 131 -7.32 1.66 17.22
CA GLU A 131 -8.22 1.40 16.10
C GLU A 131 -8.71 2.70 15.45
N ASP A 132 -8.58 3.84 16.14
CA ASP A 132 -8.91 5.17 15.59
C ASP A 132 -7.75 5.74 14.75
N ASP A 133 -6.56 5.13 14.80
CA ASP A 133 -5.45 5.44 13.90
C ASP A 133 -5.68 4.84 12.51
N HIS A 134 -5.69 5.69 11.48
CA HIS A 134 -5.81 5.28 10.08
C HIS A 134 -4.73 4.30 9.62
N HIS A 135 -3.58 4.26 10.32
CA HIS A 135 -2.49 3.33 10.06
C HIS A 135 -2.33 2.23 11.12
N MET A 136 -3.33 2.05 12.01
CA MET A 136 -3.43 0.96 12.98
C MET A 136 -2.15 0.79 13.82
N GLY A 137 -1.57 1.89 14.30
CA GLY A 137 -0.35 1.92 15.12
C GLY A 137 0.95 1.77 14.35
N GLY A 138 0.91 1.57 13.03
CA GLY A 138 2.10 1.42 12.19
C GLY A 138 3.00 2.66 12.21
N ASP A 139 2.41 3.85 12.12
CA ASP A 139 3.14 5.12 12.17
C ASP A 139 3.80 5.33 13.53
N GLY A 140 3.05 5.10 14.62
CA GLY A 140 3.57 5.18 15.99
C GLY A 140 4.76 4.24 16.20
N GLY A 141 4.65 2.98 15.76
CA GLY A 141 5.73 2.01 15.86
C GLY A 141 6.99 2.40 15.08
N ILE A 142 6.84 3.06 13.91
CA ILE A 142 7.99 3.59 13.15
C ILE A 142 8.65 4.75 13.91
N VAL A 143 7.87 5.66 14.49
CA VAL A 143 8.39 6.79 15.26
C VAL A 143 9.11 6.32 16.52
N ASP A 144 8.55 5.34 17.24
CA ASP A 144 9.17 4.74 18.42
C ASP A 144 10.50 4.05 18.05
N ALA A 145 10.53 3.30 16.96
CA ALA A 145 11.75 2.64 16.48
C ALA A 145 12.84 3.65 16.12
N LEU A 146 12.47 4.76 15.47
CA LEU A 146 13.40 5.86 15.16
C LEU A 146 13.92 6.53 16.45
N TYR A 147 13.04 6.78 17.42
CA TYR A 147 13.43 7.37 18.70
C TYR A 147 14.43 6.48 19.45
N ASP A 148 14.15 5.18 19.56
CA ASP A 148 15.05 4.20 20.20
C ASP A 148 16.44 4.18 19.53
N GLU A 149 16.49 4.32 18.21
CA GLU A 149 17.75 4.39 17.46
C GLU A 149 18.52 5.69 17.76
N MET A 150 17.83 6.83 17.75
CA MET A 150 18.43 8.14 18.07
C MET A 150 18.88 8.24 19.53
N ALA A 151 18.19 7.58 20.44
CA ALA A 151 18.54 7.49 21.86
C ALA A 151 19.72 6.55 22.12
N GLY A 152 20.09 5.70 21.15
CA GLY A 152 21.16 4.71 21.26
C GLY A 152 20.75 3.41 21.97
N ASP A 153 19.44 3.20 22.18
CA ASP A 153 18.89 2.02 22.83
C ASP A 153 18.80 0.82 21.86
N LYS A 154 18.71 1.09 20.55
CA LYS A 154 18.79 0.10 19.48
C LYS A 154 19.68 0.60 18.35
N SER A 155 20.28 -0.32 17.60
CA SER A 155 20.98 0.00 16.36
C SER A 155 20.61 -1.03 15.32
N VAL A 156 19.91 -0.59 14.28
CA VAL A 156 19.54 -1.44 13.14
C VAL A 156 20.43 -1.03 11.96
N PRO A 157 21.14 -1.98 11.32
CA PRO A 157 21.96 -1.64 10.16
C PRO A 157 21.13 -1.00 9.05
N VAL A 158 21.63 0.09 8.44
CA VAL A 158 21.00 0.76 7.29
C VAL A 158 20.66 -0.23 6.17
N SER A 159 21.48 -1.28 6.01
CA SER A 159 21.24 -2.35 5.04
C SER A 159 19.86 -2.99 5.18
N SER A 160 19.33 -3.13 6.40
CA SER A 160 18.02 -3.75 6.65
C SER A 160 16.87 -2.95 6.05
N TYR A 161 17.03 -1.63 5.91
CA TYR A 161 16.01 -0.74 5.33
C TYR A 161 16.11 -0.64 3.81
N ILE A 162 17.33 -0.73 3.26
CA ILE A 162 17.56 -0.53 1.83
C ILE A 162 17.18 -1.79 1.01
N GLN A 163 17.18 -2.98 1.61
CA GLN A 163 16.89 -4.22 0.87
C GLN A 163 15.53 -4.21 0.18
N SER A 164 14.47 -3.71 0.83
CA SER A 164 13.14 -3.63 0.22
C SER A 164 13.13 -2.74 -1.03
N HIS A 165 13.87 -1.63 -1.01
CA HIS A 165 14.04 -0.76 -2.18
C HIS A 165 14.82 -1.45 -3.30
N ILE A 166 15.91 -2.14 -2.98
CA ILE A 166 16.69 -2.93 -3.95
C ILE A 166 15.79 -3.97 -4.63
N MET A 167 14.99 -4.69 -3.85
CA MET A 167 14.02 -5.67 -4.36
C MET A 167 12.97 -5.02 -5.27
N GLY A 168 12.46 -3.83 -4.91
CA GLY A 168 11.54 -3.07 -5.75
C GLY A 168 12.14 -2.69 -7.11
N TYR A 169 13.37 -2.17 -7.13
CA TYR A 169 14.06 -1.87 -8.39
C TYR A 169 14.36 -3.11 -9.23
N ALA A 170 14.68 -4.24 -8.58
CA ALA A 170 14.89 -5.50 -9.29
C ALA A 170 13.59 -6.07 -9.86
N ALA A 171 12.47 -5.93 -9.15
CA ALA A 171 11.15 -6.30 -9.65
C ALA A 171 10.79 -5.47 -10.90
N GLU A 172 11.08 -4.17 -10.89
CA GLU A 172 10.85 -3.30 -12.06
C GLU A 172 11.76 -3.64 -13.24
N LYS A 173 13.05 -3.87 -12.98
CA LYS A 173 13.97 -4.33 -14.03
C LYS A 173 13.53 -5.67 -14.61
N SER A 174 13.05 -6.60 -13.78
CA SER A 174 12.48 -7.88 -14.21
C SER A 174 11.25 -7.66 -15.10
N ARG A 175 10.32 -6.77 -14.72
CA ARG A 175 9.13 -6.42 -15.51
C ARG A 175 9.49 -5.90 -16.90
N LEU A 176 10.45 -4.99 -17.00
CA LEU A 176 10.85 -4.36 -18.26
C LEU A 176 11.62 -5.32 -19.19
N THR A 177 12.37 -6.26 -18.62
CA THR A 177 13.26 -7.15 -19.40
C THR A 177 12.68 -8.55 -19.63
N GLY A 178 11.71 -8.97 -18.82
CA GLY A 178 11.20 -10.34 -18.77
C GLY A 178 12.21 -11.35 -18.20
N GLN A 179 13.22 -10.88 -17.45
CA GLN A 179 14.33 -11.70 -16.96
C GLN A 179 14.40 -11.73 -15.44
N THR A 180 14.86 -12.86 -14.88
CA THR A 180 15.23 -12.95 -13.47
C THR A 180 16.40 -12.02 -13.16
N VAL A 181 16.29 -11.27 -12.07
CA VAL A 181 17.34 -10.38 -11.56
C VAL A 181 17.92 -10.99 -10.28
N ASN A 182 19.23 -11.21 -10.25
CA ASN A 182 19.94 -11.64 -9.05
C ASN A 182 20.38 -10.42 -8.24
N LEU A 183 20.20 -10.50 -6.92
CA LEU A 183 20.58 -9.49 -5.94
C LEU A 183 21.87 -9.88 -5.22
#